data_AF-A0AAC8XU43-F1
#
_entry.id   AF-A0AAC8XU43-F1
#
_cell.length_a   1.000
_cell.length_b   1.000
_cell.length_c   1.000
_cell.angle_alpha   90.00
_cell.angle_beta   90.00
_cell.angle_gamma   90.00
#
_symmetry.space_group_name_H-M   'P 1'
#
loop_
_entity.id
_entity.type
_entity.pdbx_description
1 polymer ?
#
loop_
_entity_poly.entity_id
_entity_poly.type
_entity_poly.pdbx_seq_one_letter_code
_entity_poly.pdbx_strand_id
1 'polypeptide(L)'
;MNHIKKILILLPVAMLLIGLLTAIMTSVSILPEQAFIPTWLSAFTFAFLIMLPFGGVTFYFVNKLVQRIFSSLSVLQRNVIHGLTMAFIMESVLALITTFNNQGFPSLELFVKEASLSLLAALPIGIAMACLMSLVIKPRLEAHFSSAT
;
A
#
# COMPACT_ATOMS: atom_id res chain seq x y z
N MET A 1 10.22 23.72 -14.81
CA MET A 1 11.20 22.66 -14.47
C MET A 1 10.76 21.36 -15.15
N ASN A 2 11.43 20.93 -16.23
CA ASN A 2 10.98 19.86 -17.13
C ASN A 2 10.57 18.58 -16.37
N HIS A 3 9.36 18.07 -16.65
CA HIS A 3 8.76 16.88 -16.03
C HIS A 3 9.71 15.65 -15.99
N ILE A 4 10.60 15.54 -16.98
CA ILE A 4 11.64 14.51 -17.06
C ILE A 4 12.64 14.58 -15.90
N LYS A 5 13.13 15.78 -15.54
CA LYS A 5 14.05 15.94 -14.38
C LYS A 5 13.36 15.55 -13.08
N LYS A 6 12.06 15.85 -12.95
CA LYS A 6 11.28 15.50 -11.77
C LYS A 6 11.15 13.98 -11.62
N ILE A 7 10.86 13.26 -12.71
CA ILE A 7 10.81 11.79 -12.73
C ILE A 7 12.18 11.19 -12.42
N LEU A 8 13.26 11.71 -13.04
CA LEU A 8 14.62 11.20 -12.85
C LEU A 8 15.11 11.31 -11.39
N ILE A 9 14.64 12.32 -10.66
CA ILE A 9 14.99 12.53 -9.24
C ILE A 9 14.05 11.76 -8.31
N LEU A 10 12.76 11.62 -8.64
CA LEU A 10 11.77 10.98 -7.78
C LEU A 10 11.83 9.45 -7.85
N LEU A 11 12.19 8.89 -9.01
CA LEU A 11 12.22 7.44 -9.25
C LEU A 11 13.21 6.71 -8.33
N PRO A 12 14.47 7.16 -8.14
CA PRO A 12 15.41 6.52 -7.22
C PRO A 12 14.92 6.54 -5.77
N VAL A 13 14.31 7.65 -5.34
CA VAL A 13 13.77 7.79 -3.98
C VAL A 13 12.60 6.82 -3.77
N ALA A 14 11.69 6.71 -4.75
CA ALA A 14 10.59 5.76 -4.70
C ALA A 14 11.09 4.30 -4.69
N MET A 15 12.09 3.97 -5.53
CA MET A 15 12.70 2.65 -5.55
C MET A 15 13.36 2.29 -4.21
N LEU A 16 14.07 3.24 -3.57
CA LEU A 16 14.69 3.02 -2.27
C LEU A 16 13.65 2.79 -1.17
N LEU A 17 12.57 3.58 -1.14
CA LEU A 17 11.51 3.42 -0.14
C LEU A 17 10.76 2.11 -0.31
N ILE A 18 10.38 1.75 -1.54
CA ILE A 18 9.71 0.48 -1.85
C ILE A 18 10.65 -0.69 -1.54
N GLY A 19 11.93 -0.57 -1.90
CA GLY A 19 12.96 -1.58 -1.63
C GLY A 19 13.17 -1.83 -0.14
N LEU A 20 13.25 -0.77 0.66
CA LEU A 20 13.42 -0.87 2.11
C LEU A 20 12.19 -1.49 2.77
N LEU A 21 10.98 -1.02 2.43
CA LEU A 21 9.74 -1.54 3.00
C LEU A 21 9.52 -3.02 2.64
N THR A 22 9.78 -3.40 1.39
CA THR A 22 9.68 -4.81 0.97
C THR A 22 10.76 -5.66 1.62
N ALA A 23 11.97 -5.14 1.86
CA ALA A 23 13.01 -5.85 2.59
C ALA A 23 12.61 -6.13 4.05
N ILE A 24 12.05 -5.13 4.74
CA ILE A 24 11.56 -5.28 6.12
C ILE A 24 10.45 -6.33 6.17
N MET A 25 9.42 -6.21 5.32
CA MET A 25 8.33 -7.17 5.29
C MET A 25 8.82 -8.58 4.96
N THR A 26 9.74 -8.71 4.00
CA THR A 26 10.32 -10.02 3.65
C THR A 26 11.07 -10.61 4.85
N SER A 27 11.84 -9.81 5.59
CA SER A 27 12.59 -10.32 6.75
C SER A 27 11.70 -10.87 7.87
N VAL A 28 10.48 -10.35 7.99
CA VAL A 28 9.51 -10.76 9.01
C VAL A 28 8.64 -11.93 8.51
N SER A 29 8.38 -12.01 7.20
CA SER A 29 7.46 -13.00 6.62
C SER A 29 8.14 -14.21 5.99
N ILE A 30 9.46 -14.21 5.84
CA ILE A 30 10.18 -15.31 5.18
C ILE A 30 10.11 -16.59 6.00
N LEU A 31 9.83 -17.71 5.33
CA LEU A 31 9.86 -19.03 5.96
C LEU A 31 11.31 -19.49 6.16
N PRO A 32 11.60 -20.33 7.19
CA PRO A 32 12.96 -20.77 7.50
C PRO A 32 13.71 -21.44 6.34
N GLU A 33 12.99 -22.03 5.38
CA GLU A 33 13.58 -22.75 4.25
C GLU A 33 13.82 -21.89 3.00
N GLN A 34 13.41 -20.62 3.01
CA GLN A 34 13.52 -19.73 1.85
C GLN A 34 14.74 -18.80 1.95
N ALA A 35 15.44 -18.60 0.83
CA ALA A 35 16.55 -17.66 0.76
C ALA A 35 16.05 -16.20 0.66
N PHE A 36 16.60 -15.32 1.51
CA PHE A 36 16.16 -13.93 1.61
C PHE A 36 16.22 -13.14 0.29
N ILE A 37 17.38 -13.14 -0.38
CA ILE A 37 17.62 -12.33 -1.58
C ILE A 37 16.63 -12.63 -2.73
N PRO A 38 16.41 -13.90 -3.16
CA PRO A 38 15.47 -14.18 -4.23
C PRO A 38 14.02 -13.89 -3.83
N THR A 39 13.62 -14.16 -2.59
CA THR A 39 12.27 -13.84 -2.09
C THR A 39 12.03 -12.32 -2.06
N TRP A 40 13.00 -11.56 -1.54
CA TRP A 40 12.92 -10.10 -1.50
C TRP A 40 12.92 -9.49 -2.90
N LEU A 41 13.79 -9.93 -3.80
CA LEU A 41 13.88 -9.37 -5.15
C LEU A 41 12.59 -9.62 -5.94
N SER A 42 11.97 -10.79 -5.76
CA SER A 42 10.65 -11.10 -6.34
C SER A 42 9.58 -10.18 -5.76
N ALA A 43 9.52 -10.01 -4.44
CA ALA A 43 8.58 -9.11 -3.77
C ALA A 43 8.77 -7.64 -4.20
N PHE A 44 10.01 -7.17 -4.32
CA PHE A 44 10.35 -5.84 -4.80
C PHE A 44 9.90 -5.63 -6.24
N THR A 45 10.19 -6.59 -7.13
CA THR A 45 9.80 -6.53 -8.54
C THR A 45 8.29 -6.51 -8.69
N PHE A 46 7.59 -7.36 -7.94
CA PHE A 46 6.12 -7.38 -7.89
C PHE A 46 5.55 -6.04 -7.38
N ALA A 47 6.10 -5.50 -6.30
CA ALA A 47 5.67 -4.23 -5.74
C ALA A 47 5.87 -3.07 -6.73
N PHE A 48 7.00 -3.04 -7.43
CA PHE A 48 7.34 -1.96 -8.34
C PHE A 48 6.59 -2.06 -9.68
N LEU A 49 6.52 -3.25 -10.28
CA LEU A 49 5.93 -3.42 -11.61
C LEU A 49 4.42 -3.62 -11.59
N ILE A 50 3.86 -4.22 -10.54
CA ILE A 50 2.44 -4.58 -10.49
C ILE A 50 1.71 -3.69 -9.50
N MET A 51 2.18 -3.59 -8.26
CA MET A 51 1.45 -2.83 -7.23
C MET A 51 1.49 -1.32 -7.46
N LEU A 52 2.57 -0.77 -8.02
CA LEU A 52 2.65 0.67 -8.30
C LEU A 52 1.63 1.14 -9.36
N PRO A 53 1.52 0.54 -10.56
CA PRO A 53 0.48 0.91 -11.51
C PRO A 53 -0.92 0.53 -11.03
N PHE A 54 -1.09 -0.66 -10.44
CA PHE A 54 -2.39 -1.08 -9.90
C PHE A 54 -2.87 -0.14 -8.79
N GLY A 55 -1.98 0.20 -7.86
CA GLY A 55 -2.21 1.15 -6.78
C GLY A 55 -2.54 2.54 -7.29
N GLY A 56 -1.89 3.00 -8.36
CA GLY A 56 -2.22 4.28 -9.00
C GLY A 56 -3.61 4.29 -9.63
N VAL A 57 -3.99 3.21 -10.30
CA VAL A 57 -5.32 3.06 -10.90
C VAL A 57 -6.41 3.00 -9.82
N THR A 58 -6.25 2.15 -8.81
CA THR A 58 -7.21 2.05 -7.70
C THR A 58 -7.30 3.36 -6.92
N PHE A 59 -6.17 4.05 -6.67
CA PHE A 59 -6.16 5.38 -6.07
C PHE A 59 -7.02 6.37 -6.85
N TYR A 60 -6.88 6.40 -8.19
CA TYR A 60 -7.69 7.29 -9.02
C TYR A 60 -9.20 7.01 -8.90
N PHE A 61 -9.60 5.74 -9.00
CA PHE A 61 -11.00 5.34 -8.90
C PHE A 61 -11.59 5.60 -7.51
N VAL A 62 -10.88 5.21 -6.45
CA VAL A 62 -11.34 5.40 -5.07
C VAL A 62 -11.42 6.88 -4.75
N ASN A 63 -10.43 7.69 -5.12
CA ASN A 63 -10.47 9.14 -4.93
C ASN A 63 -11.67 9.77 -5.64
N LYS A 64 -11.93 9.38 -6.90
CA LYS A 64 -13.09 9.86 -7.66
C LYS A 64 -14.41 9.45 -7.00
N LEU A 65 -14.50 8.22 -6.50
CA LEU A 65 -15.69 7.71 -5.82
C LEU A 65 -15.94 8.45 -4.49
N VAL A 66 -14.90 8.62 -3.66
CA VAL A 66 -14.98 9.33 -2.38
C VAL A 66 -15.37 10.79 -2.60
N GLN A 67 -14.78 11.48 -3.58
CA GLN A 67 -15.15 12.86 -3.88
C GLN A 67 -16.59 13.01 -4.38
N ARG A 68 -17.12 12.00 -5.09
CA ARG A 68 -18.48 12.03 -5.62
C ARG A 68 -19.53 11.73 -4.55
N ILE A 69 -19.30 10.71 -3.72
CA ILE A 69 -20.23 10.27 -2.67
C ILE A 69 -20.18 11.24 -1.47
N PHE A 70 -18.99 11.66 -1.07
CA PHE A 70 -18.77 12.49 0.13
C PHE A 70 -18.44 13.94 -0.23
N SER A 71 -19.12 14.48 -1.25
CA SER A 71 -18.90 15.83 -1.77
C SER A 71 -19.25 16.96 -0.80
N SER A 72 -19.89 16.65 0.33
CA SER A 72 -20.21 17.59 1.42
C SER A 72 -19.18 17.59 2.57
N LEU A 73 -18.29 16.60 2.66
CA LEU A 73 -17.33 16.47 3.77
C LEU A 73 -16.11 17.38 3.59
N SER A 74 -15.40 17.67 4.69
CA SER A 74 -14.15 18.44 4.64
C SER A 74 -13.03 17.68 3.92
N VAL A 75 -12.03 18.40 3.41
CA VAL A 75 -10.87 17.81 2.70
C VAL A 75 -10.16 16.77 3.57
N LEU A 76 -10.03 17.05 4.87
CA LEU A 76 -9.41 16.12 5.82
C LEU A 76 -10.23 14.83 5.96
N GLN A 77 -11.54 14.93 6.13
CA GLN A 77 -12.42 13.77 6.25
C GLN A 77 -12.39 12.90 4.98
N ARG A 78 -12.40 13.52 3.80
CA ARG A 78 -12.28 12.77 2.53
C ARG A 78 -10.93 12.07 2.40
N ASN A 79 -9.84 12.72 2.80
CA ASN A 79 -8.51 12.10 2.79
C ASN A 79 -8.43 10.90 3.73
N VAL A 80 -9.04 10.98 4.92
CA VAL A 80 -9.11 9.86 5.86
C VAL A 80 -9.93 8.71 5.29
N ILE A 81 -11.13 8.98 4.77
CA ILE A 81 -11.98 7.95 4.14
C ILE A 81 -11.24 7.30 2.98
N HIS A 82 -10.63 8.09 2.11
CA HIS A 82 -9.83 7.60 1.00
C HIS A 82 -8.68 6.71 1.46
N GLY A 83 -7.91 7.13 2.47
CA GLY A 83 -6.82 6.34 3.04
C GLY A 83 -7.32 5.03 3.64
N LEU A 84 -8.44 5.05 4.36
CA LEU A 84 -9.05 3.86 4.98
C LEU A 84 -9.55 2.87 3.93
N THR A 85 -10.24 3.36 2.89
CA THR A 85 -10.72 2.52 1.78
C THR A 85 -9.56 1.91 1.01
N MET A 86 -8.50 2.68 0.75
CA MET A 86 -7.30 2.17 0.09
C MET A 86 -6.58 1.12 0.94
N ALA A 87 -6.44 1.34 2.25
CA ALA A 87 -5.87 0.34 3.15
C ALA A 87 -6.68 -0.96 3.11
N PHE A 88 -8.01 -0.88 3.23
CA PHE A 88 -8.87 -2.07 3.17
C PHE A 88 -8.72 -2.86 1.86
N ILE A 89 -8.75 -2.18 0.71
CA ILE A 89 -8.64 -2.82 -0.62
C ILE A 89 -7.26 -3.48 -0.78
N MET A 90 -6.19 -2.75 -0.47
CA MET A 90 -4.83 -3.24 -0.66
C MET A 90 -4.51 -4.39 0.28
N GLU A 91 -4.93 -4.33 1.55
CA GLU A 91 -4.75 -5.41 2.51
C GLU A 91 -5.58 -6.65 2.14
N SER A 92 -6.77 -6.47 1.55
CA SER A 92 -7.58 -7.60 1.06
C SER A 92 -6.88 -8.36 -0.07
N VAL A 93 -6.31 -7.62 -1.04
CA VAL A 93 -5.55 -8.22 -2.14
C VAL A 93 -4.31 -8.95 -1.61
N LEU A 94 -3.57 -8.31 -0.69
CA LEU A 94 -2.38 -8.91 -0.10
C LEU A 94 -2.71 -10.17 0.71
N ALA A 95 -3.77 -10.14 1.51
CA ALA A 95 -4.23 -11.28 2.29
C ALA A 95 -4.57 -12.48 1.39
N LEU A 96 -5.32 -12.26 0.30
CA LEU A 96 -5.66 -13.30 -0.67
C LEU A 96 -4.42 -13.91 -1.33
N ILE A 97 -3.48 -13.06 -1.80
CA ILE A 97 -2.25 -13.51 -2.45
C ILE A 97 -1.37 -14.29 -1.47
N THR A 98 -1.25 -13.81 -0.22
CA THR A 98 -0.43 -14.45 0.81
C THR A 98 -1.00 -15.80 1.20
N THR A 99 -2.32 -15.91 1.39
CA THR A 99 -2.98 -17.20 1.67
C THR A 99 -2.80 -18.17 0.50
N PHE A 100 -2.96 -17.70 -0.74
CA PHE A 100 -2.76 -18.53 -1.92
C PHE A 100 -1.31 -19.03 -2.05
N ASN A 101 -0.32 -18.17 -1.81
CA ASN A 101 1.09 -18.55 -1.89
C ASN A 101 1.52 -19.49 -0.76
N ASN A 102 0.96 -19.33 0.45
CA ASN A 102 1.36 -20.12 1.62
C ASN A 102 0.66 -21.47 1.70
N GLN A 103 -0.63 -21.54 1.34
CA GLN A 103 -1.45 -22.75 1.52
C GLN A 103 -2.04 -23.30 0.21
N GLY A 104 -1.88 -22.61 -0.91
CA GLY A 104 -2.52 -22.98 -2.17
C GLY A 104 -4.04 -22.78 -2.14
N PHE A 105 -4.77 -23.74 -2.70
CA PHE A 105 -6.23 -23.74 -2.69
C PHE A 105 -6.81 -25.11 -2.27
N PRO A 106 -6.69 -25.48 -0.98
CA PRO A 106 -7.10 -26.80 -0.50
C PRO A 106 -8.62 -26.98 -0.46
N SER A 107 -9.35 -25.95 -0.01
CA SER A 107 -10.81 -25.85 -0.11
C SER A 107 -11.25 -24.40 0.04
N LEU A 108 -12.42 -24.05 -0.50
CA LEU A 108 -12.93 -22.67 -0.44
C LEU A 108 -13.14 -22.19 1.00
N GLU A 109 -13.62 -23.08 1.88
CA GLU A 109 -13.90 -22.75 3.28
C GLU A 109 -12.60 -22.45 4.06
N LEU A 110 -11.57 -23.29 3.88
CA LEU A 110 -10.28 -23.11 4.53
C LEU A 110 -9.54 -21.90 3.96
N PHE A 111 -9.61 -21.69 2.64
CA PHE A 111 -9.03 -20.52 1.99
C PHE A 111 -9.64 -19.21 2.49
N VAL A 112 -10.97 -19.12 2.57
CA VAL A 112 -11.66 -17.90 3.07
C VAL A 112 -11.35 -17.66 4.54
N LYS A 113 -11.28 -18.71 5.35
CA LYS A 113 -10.91 -18.60 6.77
C LYS A 113 -9.50 -18.05 6.94
N GLU A 114 -8.53 -18.59 6.22
CA GLU A 114 -7.13 -18.18 6.35
C GLU A 114 -6.87 -16.79 5.72
N ALA A 115 -7.56 -16.46 4.62
CA ALA A 115 -7.52 -15.13 4.03
C ALA A 115 -8.15 -14.06 4.94
N SER A 116 -9.29 -14.36 5.58
CA SER A 116 -9.92 -13.42 6.52
C SER A 116 -9.08 -13.22 7.79
N LEU A 117 -8.42 -14.27 8.31
CA LEU A 117 -7.46 -14.15 9.41
C LEU A 117 -6.24 -13.29 9.01
N SER A 118 -5.68 -13.52 7.82
CA SER A 118 -4.56 -12.73 7.31
C SER A 118 -4.94 -11.26 7.12
N LEU A 119 -6.15 -11.00 6.61
CA LEU A 119 -6.70 -9.64 6.47
C LEU A 119 -6.87 -8.98 7.84
N LEU A 120 -7.50 -9.66 8.80
CA LEU A 120 -7.70 -9.13 10.16
C LEU A 120 -6.38 -8.88 10.90
N ALA A 121 -5.33 -9.65 10.61
CA ALA A 121 -4.01 -9.42 11.16
C ALA A 121 -3.34 -8.16 10.57
N ALA A 122 -3.52 -7.89 9.27
CA ALA A 122 -2.88 -6.77 8.59
C ALA A 122 -3.68 -5.45 8.70
N LEU A 123 -5.02 -5.53 8.84
CA LEU A 123 -5.92 -4.39 8.90
C LEU A 123 -5.54 -3.32 9.95
N PRO A 124 -5.18 -3.68 11.20
CA PRO A 124 -4.86 -2.70 12.23
C PRO A 124 -3.65 -1.84 11.84
N ILE A 125 -2.65 -2.44 11.19
CA ILE A 125 -1.45 -1.75 10.73
C ILE A 125 -1.79 -0.86 9.53
N GLY A 126 -2.55 -1.38 8.56
CA GLY A 126 -3.00 -0.62 7.39
C GLY A 126 -3.82 0.62 7.79
N ILE A 127 -4.74 0.48 8.74
CA ILE A 127 -5.54 1.59 9.28
C ILE A 127 -4.66 2.59 10.04
N ALA A 128 -3.75 2.13 10.90
CA ALA A 128 -2.84 3.00 11.64
C ALA A 128 -1.99 3.84 10.68
N MET A 129 -1.46 3.22 9.62
CA MET A 129 -0.68 3.90 8.59
C MET A 129 -1.52 4.87 7.76
N ALA A 130 -2.76 4.51 7.40
CA ALA A 130 -3.68 5.40 6.70
C ALA A 130 -3.98 6.67 7.52
N CYS A 131 -4.23 6.51 8.82
CA CYS A 131 -4.43 7.63 9.74
C CYS A 131 -3.16 8.48 9.86
N LEU A 132 -2.00 7.86 10.04
CA LEU A 132 -0.72 8.57 10.18
C LEU A 132 -0.38 9.36 8.91
N MET A 133 -0.60 8.76 7.73
CA MET A 133 -0.43 9.43 6.45
C MET A 133 -1.39 10.60 6.26
N SER A 134 -2.68 10.42 6.59
CA SER A 134 -3.70 11.43 6.36
C SER A 134 -3.68 12.57 7.38
N LEU A 135 -3.33 12.31 8.64
CA LEU A 135 -3.42 13.28 9.73
C LEU A 135 -2.09 13.95 10.05
N VAL A 136 -0.95 13.28 9.80
CA VAL A 136 0.37 13.77 10.21
C VAL A 136 1.25 14.07 9.01
N ILE A 137 1.46 13.09 8.13
CA ILE A 137 2.45 13.20 7.04
C ILE A 137 1.97 14.16 5.96
N LYS A 138 0.75 13.99 5.43
CA LYS A 138 0.22 14.82 4.35
C LYS A 138 0.13 16.32 4.74
N PRO A 139 -0.42 16.70 5.91
CA PRO A 139 -0.44 18.11 6.32
C PRO A 139 0.96 18.71 6.53
N ARG A 140 1.91 17.93 7.08
CA ARG A 140 3.30 18.42 7.28
C ARG A 140 4.07 18.60 5.97
N LEU A 141 3.87 17.70 5.01
CA LEU A 141 4.44 17.85 3.66
C LEU A 141 3.87 19.09 2.97
N GLU A 142 2.55 19.28 3.01
CA GLU A 142 1.91 20.45 2.43
C GLU A 142 2.40 21.75 3.09
N ALA A 143 2.59 21.76 4.41
CA ALA A 143 3.15 22.90 5.14
C ALA A 143 4.61 23.21 4.76
N HIS A 144 5.47 22.21 4.59
CA HIS A 144 6.85 22.40 4.14
C HIS A 144 6.93 22.86 2.68
N PHE A 145 6.02 22.41 1.82
CA PHE A 145 5.99 22.84 0.43
C PHE A 145 5.37 24.23 0.25
N SER A 146 4.45 24.65 1.14
CA SER A 146 3.89 26.01 1.14
C SER A 146 4.78 27.05 1.83
N SER A 147 5.66 26.65 2.75
CA SER A 147 6.68 27.54 3.34
C SER A 147 7.91 27.74 2.45
N ALA A 148 8.01 27.03 1.32
CA ALA A 148 9.12 27.12 0.36
C ALA A 148 8.79 28.00 -0.86
N THR A 149 7.68 28.73 -0.83
CA THR A 149 7.28 29.81 -1.76
C THR A 149 7.20 31.12 -1.02
#